data_AF-A0AAD6ZYX4-F1
#
_entry.id   AF-A0AAD6ZYX4-F1
#
_cell.length_a   1.000
_cell.length_b   1.000
_cell.length_c   1.000
_cell.angle_alpha   90.00
_cell.angle_beta   90.00
_cell.angle_gamma   90.00
#
_symmetry.space_group_name_H-M   'P 1'
#
loop_
_entity.id
_entity.type
_entity.pdbx_description
1 polymer ?
#
loop_
_entity_poly.entity_id
_entity_poly.type
_entity_poly.pdbx_seq_one_letter_code
_entity_poly.pdbx_strand_id
1 'polypeptide(L)'
;MITVPVIVPASPVRNVLGTLPVRPNGTRHRVPETPRKRKTPVSDRLLGIKVLKESLADVKYRVRERLGLGFDLDDWQGELIRRLRQGYDSLLVAGTGYGKSIIFEGLAALNKTKVVIVVCPLKALERDQVKGAEKKGLKAVMVNEDTVCPEIWTGLRQGHANLYYVSPEMALSSSSVQGW
;
A
#
# COMPACT_ATOMS: atom_id res chain seq x y z
N MET A 1 1.09 -10.06 -12.71
CA MET A 1 1.77 -8.99 -11.96
C MET A 1 1.14 -8.91 -10.57
N ILE A 2 1.91 -9.22 -9.54
CA ILE A 2 1.51 -9.03 -8.14
C ILE A 2 1.95 -7.62 -7.77
N THR A 3 1.04 -6.80 -7.27
CA THR A 3 1.31 -5.44 -6.84
C THR A 3 0.77 -5.28 -5.44
N VAL A 4 1.65 -4.99 -4.49
CA VAL A 4 1.28 -4.81 -3.08
C VAL A 4 1.26 -3.32 -2.79
N PRO A 5 0.09 -2.71 -2.55
CA PRO A 5 0.02 -1.33 -2.13
C PRO A 5 0.42 -1.21 -0.66
N VAL A 6 1.40 -0.37 -0.36
CA VAL A 6 1.73 0.02 1.01
C VAL A 6 1.26 1.46 1.22
N ILE A 7 0.44 1.67 2.25
CA ILE A 7 -0.05 3.01 2.62
C ILE A 7 0.72 3.48 3.84
N VAL A 8 1.56 4.49 3.67
CA VAL A 8 2.34 5.07 4.77
C VAL A 8 1.78 6.43 5.19
N PRO A 9 1.80 6.77 6.49
CA PRO A 9 1.53 8.12 6.96
C PRO A 9 2.64 9.07 6.50
N ALA A 10 2.32 10.30 6.12
CA ALA A 10 3.31 11.31 5.70
C ALA A 10 4.09 11.94 6.88
N SER A 11 4.24 11.27 8.02
CA SER A 11 4.85 11.80 9.24
C SER A 11 5.83 10.81 9.85
N PRO A 12 6.94 11.26 10.47
CA PRO A 12 8.04 10.39 10.86
C PRO A 12 7.62 9.40 11.96
N VAL A 13 7.87 8.11 11.72
CA VAL A 13 7.66 7.03 12.68
C VAL A 13 8.78 7.06 13.72
N ARG A 14 8.43 7.15 15.01
CA ARG A 14 9.40 6.98 16.12
C ARG A 14 9.87 5.52 16.16
N ASN A 15 11.18 5.31 15.99
CA ASN A 15 11.83 4.01 16.13
C ASN A 15 11.64 3.42 17.54
N VAL A 16 11.10 2.20 17.62
CA VAL A 16 11.16 1.36 18.83
C VAL A 16 11.97 0.12 18.47
N LEU A 17 13.28 0.17 18.73
CA LEU A 17 14.19 -0.98 18.64
C LEU A 17 14.05 -1.80 19.92
N GLY A 18 13.33 -2.92 19.85
CA GLY A 18 13.29 -3.93 20.90
C GLY A 18 14.15 -5.13 20.54
N THR A 19 15.15 -5.43 21.36
CA THR A 19 16.06 -6.59 21.23
C THR A 19 15.35 -7.93 21.42
N LEU A 20 15.60 -8.90 20.54
CA LEU A 20 15.08 -10.27 20.66
C LEU A 20 15.89 -11.08 21.70
N PRO A 21 15.25 -11.85 22.59
CA PRO A 21 15.96 -12.69 23.56
C PRO A 21 16.43 -14.01 22.93
N VAL A 22 17.66 -14.40 23.29
CA VAL A 22 18.33 -15.67 22.93
C VAL A 22 17.71 -16.84 23.69
N ARG A 23 17.52 -17.99 23.04
CA ARG A 23 17.00 -19.23 23.65
C ARG A 23 18.15 -20.14 24.15
N PRO A 24 18.06 -20.75 25.34
CA PRO A 24 19.02 -21.76 25.77
C PRO A 24 18.66 -23.18 25.25
N ASN A 25 19.71 -23.98 25.05
CA ASN A 25 19.70 -25.36 24.58
C ASN A 25 19.26 -26.36 25.67
N GLY A 26 18.54 -27.43 25.28
CA GLY A 26 18.62 -28.73 25.98
C GLY A 26 17.31 -29.45 26.36
N THR A 27 17.02 -30.51 25.60
CA THR A 27 16.48 -31.84 26.01
C THR A 27 14.98 -32.21 25.87
N ARG A 28 14.83 -33.41 25.27
CA ARG A 28 13.73 -34.40 25.16
C ARG A 28 12.59 -34.14 24.15
N HIS A 29 12.65 -34.89 23.04
CA HIS A 29 11.59 -35.06 22.06
C HIS A 29 10.33 -35.66 22.71
N ARG A 30 9.34 -34.82 23.01
CA ARG A 30 7.92 -35.24 23.06
C ARG A 30 7.33 -35.03 21.68
N VAL A 31 6.48 -35.97 21.24
CA VAL A 31 5.58 -35.72 20.10
C VAL A 31 4.70 -34.54 20.51
N PRO A 32 4.70 -33.40 19.78
CA PRO A 32 3.88 -32.26 20.14
C PRO A 32 2.42 -32.64 19.93
N GLU A 33 1.66 -32.82 21.01
CA GLU A 33 0.21 -32.73 20.92
C GLU A 33 -0.10 -31.32 20.41
N THR A 34 -0.72 -31.21 19.23
CA THR A 34 -1.14 -29.93 18.68
C THR A 34 -2.03 -29.24 19.70
N PRO A 35 -1.60 -28.13 20.32
CA PRO A 35 -2.43 -27.44 21.28
C PRO A 35 -3.62 -26.89 20.50
N ARG A 36 -4.81 -27.50 20.65
CA ARG A 36 -6.07 -26.86 20.25
C ARG A 36 -6.33 -25.72 21.23
N LYS A 37 -5.52 -24.67 21.13
CA LYS A 37 -5.83 -23.37 21.69
C LYS A 37 -7.04 -22.90 20.89
N ARG A 38 -8.23 -23.01 21.49
CA ARG A 38 -9.40 -22.25 21.04
C ARG A 38 -8.87 -20.83 20.88
N LYS A 39 -8.85 -20.26 19.66
CA LYS A 39 -8.49 -18.86 19.49
C LYS A 39 -9.39 -18.10 20.45
N THR A 40 -8.81 -17.53 21.50
CA THR A 40 -9.49 -16.52 22.31
C THR A 40 -10.12 -15.58 21.29
N PRO A 41 -11.43 -15.28 21.36
CA PRO A 41 -12.05 -14.40 20.39
C PRO A 41 -11.17 -13.16 20.33
N VAL A 42 -10.53 -12.98 19.16
CA VAL A 42 -9.68 -11.82 18.93
C VAL A 42 -10.62 -10.66 19.17
N SER A 43 -10.31 -9.85 20.19
CA SER A 43 -11.15 -8.74 20.62
C SER A 43 -11.72 -8.02 19.39
N ASP A 44 -13.04 -7.77 19.36
CA ASP A 44 -13.88 -7.29 18.24
C ASP A 44 -13.40 -6.02 17.49
N ARG A 45 -12.22 -5.49 17.82
CA ARG A 45 -11.53 -4.48 17.04
C ARG A 45 -10.26 -5.10 16.49
N LEU A 46 -10.31 -5.51 15.22
CA LEU A 46 -9.12 -5.65 14.40
C LEU A 46 -8.33 -4.33 14.52
N LEU A 47 -7.16 -4.38 15.17
CA LEU A 47 -6.34 -3.20 15.45
C LEU A 47 -6.02 -2.47 14.14
N GLY A 48 -6.32 -1.17 14.08
CA GLY A 48 -6.08 -0.35 12.90
C GLY A 48 -7.24 -0.29 11.88
N ILE A 49 -8.29 -1.10 12.06
CA ILE A 49 -9.45 -1.07 11.16
C ILE A 49 -10.39 0.07 11.52
N LYS A 50 -10.68 0.89 10.52
CA LYS A 50 -11.54 2.07 10.61
C LYS A 50 -12.94 1.73 10.14
N VAL A 51 -13.94 2.18 10.90
CA VAL A 51 -15.32 2.26 10.39
C VAL A 51 -15.42 3.51 9.54
N LEU A 52 -15.51 3.33 8.22
CA LEU A 52 -15.77 4.44 7.31
C LEU A 52 -17.29 4.61 7.16
N LYS A 53 -17.75 5.87 7.22
CA LYS A 53 -19.16 6.23 7.00
C LYS A 53 -19.54 6.27 5.51
N GLU A 54 -18.56 6.25 4.61
CA GLU A 54 -18.78 6.35 3.16
C GLU A 54 -19.35 5.04 2.59
N SER A 55 -20.37 5.16 1.75
CA SER A 55 -20.94 4.03 1.02
C SER A 55 -20.04 3.63 -0.17
N LEU A 56 -20.28 2.45 -0.72
CA LEU A 56 -19.58 2.01 -1.95
C LEU A 56 -19.82 2.99 -3.10
N ALA A 57 -21.05 3.49 -3.25
CA ALA A 57 -21.40 4.47 -4.26
C ALA A 57 -20.61 5.78 -4.08
N ASP A 58 -20.46 6.27 -2.85
CA ASP A 58 -19.67 7.47 -2.55
C ASP A 58 -18.20 7.29 -2.93
N VAL A 59 -17.63 6.11 -2.63
CA VAL A 59 -16.24 5.80 -3.00
C VAL A 59 -16.07 5.83 -4.52
N LYS A 60 -16.94 5.12 -5.25
CA LYS A 60 -16.89 5.07 -6.72
C LYS A 60 -17.04 6.46 -7.32
N TYR A 61 -18.01 7.24 -6.86
CA TYR A 61 -18.25 8.61 -7.31
C TYR A 61 -17.04 9.52 -7.09
N ARG A 62 -16.48 9.53 -5.87
CA ARG A 62 -15.35 10.38 -5.52
C ARG A 62 -14.07 10.00 -6.27
N VAL A 63 -13.84 8.71 -6.53
CA VAL A 63 -12.70 8.27 -7.35
C VAL A 63 -12.87 8.75 -8.78
N ARG A 64 -14.05 8.55 -9.37
CA ARG A 64 -14.38 8.98 -10.73
C ARG A 64 -14.18 10.49 -10.89
N GLU A 65 -14.73 11.27 -9.96
CA GLU A 65 -14.63 12.73 -9.96
C GLU A 65 -13.16 13.19 -9.84
N ARG A 66 -12.40 12.67 -8.86
CA ARG A 66 -11.02 13.13 -8.63
C ARG A 66 -10.04 12.73 -9.72
N LEU A 67 -10.29 11.61 -10.41
CA LEU A 67 -9.45 11.12 -11.50
C LEU A 67 -9.95 11.56 -12.88
N GLY A 68 -11.07 12.29 -12.97
CA GLY A 68 -11.64 12.74 -14.24
C GLY A 68 -12.00 11.58 -15.19
N LEU A 69 -12.48 10.45 -14.66
CA LEU A 69 -12.73 9.26 -15.47
C LEU A 69 -14.03 9.40 -16.28
N GLY A 70 -13.97 9.05 -17.56
CA GLY A 70 -15.14 8.97 -18.45
C GLY A 70 -15.95 7.68 -18.32
N PHE A 71 -15.65 6.83 -17.34
CA PHE A 71 -16.32 5.56 -17.09
C PHE A 71 -16.48 5.34 -15.58
N ASP A 72 -17.42 4.46 -15.22
CA ASP A 72 -17.65 4.06 -13.84
C ASP A 72 -16.75 2.90 -13.42
N LEU A 73 -16.34 2.91 -12.15
CA LEU A 73 -15.62 1.79 -11.56
C LEU A 73 -16.53 0.56 -11.47
N ASP A 74 -15.95 -0.62 -11.62
CA ASP A 74 -16.64 -1.85 -11.24
C ASP A 74 -16.82 -1.90 -9.71
N ASP A 75 -17.86 -2.61 -9.25
CA ASP A 75 -18.13 -2.74 -7.81
C ASP A 75 -16.96 -3.37 -7.05
N TRP A 76 -16.29 -4.35 -7.64
CA TRP A 76 -15.12 -4.99 -7.02
C TRP A 76 -13.93 -4.03 -6.87
N GLN A 77 -13.76 -3.06 -7.78
CA GLN A 77 -12.70 -2.04 -7.69
C GLN A 77 -13.02 -1.07 -6.55
N GLY A 78 -14.26 -0.58 -6.51
CA GLY A 78 -14.73 0.32 -5.45
C GLY A 78 -14.67 -0.33 -4.06
N GLU A 79 -15.08 -1.59 -3.95
CA GLU A 79 -15.05 -2.33 -2.69
C GLU A 79 -13.63 -2.56 -2.20
N LEU A 80 -12.69 -2.86 -3.11
CA LEU A 80 -11.29 -3.02 -2.75
C LEU A 80 -10.67 -1.71 -2.25
N ILE A 81 -10.94 -0.58 -2.93
CA ILE A 81 -10.50 0.74 -2.48
C ILE A 81 -11.09 1.04 -1.09
N ARG A 82 -12.38 0.77 -0.89
CA ARG A 82 -13.06 0.98 0.40
C ARG A 82 -12.42 0.16 1.52
N ARG A 83 -12.14 -1.13 1.29
CA ARG A 83 -11.49 -2.03 2.25
C ARG A 83 -10.07 -1.59 2.60
N LEU A 84 -9.27 -1.21 1.59
CA LEU A 84 -7.92 -0.69 1.82
C LEU A 84 -7.96 0.61 2.63
N ARG A 85 -8.94 1.49 2.41
CA ARG A 85 -9.13 2.71 3.22
C ARG A 85 -9.58 2.41 4.65
N GLN A 86 -10.33 1.34 4.85
CA GLN A 86 -10.70 0.84 6.18
C GLN A 86 -9.49 0.24 6.91
N GLY A 87 -8.37 -0.02 6.24
CA GLY A 87 -7.18 -0.62 6.85
C GLY A 87 -7.18 -2.15 6.79
N TYR A 88 -8.00 -2.77 5.94
CA TYR A 88 -7.89 -4.20 5.66
C TYR A 88 -6.76 -4.47 4.67
N ASP A 89 -5.91 -5.43 5.00
CA ASP A 89 -5.06 -6.08 4.00
C ASP A 89 -5.94 -6.81 2.98
N SER A 90 -5.57 -6.74 1.71
CA SER A 90 -6.38 -7.29 0.63
C SER A 90 -5.53 -8.01 -0.42
N LEU A 91 -6.03 -9.15 -0.90
CA LEU A 91 -5.45 -9.90 -2.02
C LEU A 91 -6.41 -9.83 -3.21
N LEU A 92 -5.92 -9.35 -4.35
CA LEU A 92 -6.68 -9.30 -5.60
C LEU A 92 -6.06 -10.25 -6.63
N VAL A 93 -6.87 -11.18 -7.14
CA VAL A 93 -6.53 -12.00 -8.30
C VAL A 93 -7.39 -11.55 -9.47
N ALA A 94 -6.75 -11.03 -10.52
CA ALA A 94 -7.44 -10.65 -11.75
C ALA A 94 -6.47 -10.72 -12.94
N GLY A 95 -6.96 -10.80 -14.18
CA GLY A 95 -6.14 -10.80 -15.39
C GLY A 95 -5.50 -9.45 -15.73
N THR A 96 -4.49 -9.41 -16.60
CA THR A 96 -4.00 -8.15 -17.18
C THR A 96 -5.11 -7.43 -17.94
N GLY A 97 -5.11 -6.09 -17.94
CA GLY A 97 -6.15 -5.30 -18.62
C GLY A 97 -7.44 -5.06 -17.82
N TYR A 98 -7.66 -5.76 -16.70
CA TYR A 98 -8.84 -5.57 -15.81
C TYR A 98 -8.79 -4.28 -14.95
N GLY A 99 -7.99 -3.28 -15.35
CA GLY A 99 -8.00 -1.96 -14.71
C GLY A 99 -7.43 -1.87 -13.29
N LYS A 100 -6.60 -2.82 -12.83
CA LYS A 100 -6.13 -2.85 -11.42
C LYS A 100 -5.49 -1.56 -10.92
N SER A 101 -4.79 -0.83 -11.80
CA SER A 101 -4.11 0.43 -11.45
C SER A 101 -5.06 1.45 -10.84
N ILE A 102 -6.34 1.43 -11.21
CA ILE A 102 -7.36 2.35 -10.70
C ILE A 102 -7.52 2.27 -9.18
N ILE A 103 -7.19 1.12 -8.58
CA ILE A 103 -7.27 0.92 -7.13
C ILE A 103 -6.22 1.78 -6.42
N PHE A 104 -4.98 1.72 -6.89
CA PHE A 104 -3.86 2.46 -6.28
C PHE A 104 -3.96 3.96 -6.57
N GLU A 105 -4.33 4.30 -7.81
CA GLU A 105 -4.60 5.68 -8.22
C GLU A 105 -5.77 6.28 -7.43
N GLY A 106 -6.87 5.53 -7.26
CA GLY A 106 -8.03 5.94 -6.48
C GLY A 106 -7.68 6.14 -5.00
N LEU A 107 -6.83 5.27 -4.44
CA LEU A 107 -6.31 5.46 -3.08
C LEU A 107 -5.48 6.73 -2.94
N ALA A 108 -4.62 7.03 -3.91
CA ALA A 108 -3.80 8.25 -3.92
C ALA A 108 -4.69 9.49 -4.09
N ALA A 109 -5.65 9.44 -5.01
CA ALA A 109 -6.60 10.51 -5.27
C ALA A 109 -7.45 10.84 -4.03
N LEU A 110 -7.89 9.81 -3.29
CA LEU A 110 -8.78 9.98 -2.15
C LEU A 110 -8.06 10.47 -0.89
N ASN A 111 -6.77 10.15 -0.72
CA ASN A 111 -6.00 10.46 0.48
C ASN A 111 -4.92 11.52 0.24
N LYS A 112 -5.22 12.79 0.59
CA LYS A 112 -4.25 13.89 0.46
C LYS A 112 -3.11 13.84 1.49
N THR A 113 -3.34 13.22 2.65
CA THR A 113 -2.39 13.17 3.78
C THR A 113 -1.58 11.88 3.86
N LYS A 114 -1.80 10.95 2.93
CA LYS A 114 -1.14 9.65 2.90
C LYS A 114 -0.47 9.45 1.55
N VAL A 115 0.59 8.66 1.57
CA VAL A 115 1.32 8.27 0.37
C VAL A 115 0.95 6.82 0.04
N VAL A 116 0.65 6.57 -1.23
CA VAL A 116 0.46 5.24 -1.78
C VAL A 116 1.73 4.81 -2.47
N ILE A 117 2.25 3.66 -2.06
CA ILE A 117 3.48 3.10 -2.59
C ILE A 117 3.14 1.80 -3.30
N VAL A 118 3.54 1.73 -4.55
CA VAL A 118 3.24 0.64 -5.47
C VAL A 118 4.56 -0.03 -5.82
N VAL A 119 4.80 -1.22 -5.27
CA VAL A 119 6.00 -1.99 -5.61
C VAL A 119 5.73 -2.78 -6.89
N CYS A 120 6.52 -2.55 -7.94
CA CYS A 120 6.38 -3.27 -9.21
C CYS A 120 7.75 -3.64 -9.83
N PRO A 121 7.89 -4.83 -10.42
CA PRO A 121 9.20 -5.35 -10.85
C PRO A 121 9.68 -4.89 -12.25
N LEU A 122 8.90 -4.11 -13.00
CA LEU A 122 9.18 -3.84 -14.42
C LEU A 122 9.41 -2.36 -14.69
N LYS A 123 10.67 -1.96 -14.94
CA LYS A 123 11.09 -0.57 -15.25
C LYS A 123 10.30 0.08 -16.42
N ALA A 124 10.00 -0.69 -17.46
CA ALA A 124 9.21 -0.19 -18.60
C ALA A 124 7.76 0.15 -18.18
N LEU A 125 7.21 -0.65 -17.26
CA LEU A 125 5.85 -0.46 -16.77
C LEU A 125 5.76 0.72 -15.80
N GLU A 126 6.79 1.00 -15.00
CA GLU A 126 6.83 2.16 -14.11
C GLU A 126 6.60 3.48 -14.87
N ARG A 127 7.31 3.66 -16.00
CA ARG A 127 7.16 4.87 -16.85
C ARG A 127 5.74 5.02 -17.40
N ASP A 128 5.14 3.93 -17.88
CA ASP A 128 3.78 3.98 -18.42
C ASP A 128 2.74 4.24 -17.32
N GLN A 129 2.94 3.70 -16.12
CA GLN A 129 2.05 3.91 -14.98
C GLN A 129 2.17 5.35 -14.43
N VAL A 130 3.36 5.92 -14.36
CA VAL A 130 3.55 7.35 -14.00
C VAL A 130 2.85 8.26 -15.01
N LYS A 131 3.12 8.08 -16.30
CA LYS A 131 2.45 8.87 -17.36
C LYS A 131 0.92 8.72 -17.31
N GLY A 132 0.42 7.50 -17.05
CA GLY A 132 -1.01 7.23 -16.90
C GLY A 132 -1.63 7.97 -15.70
N ALA A 133 -0.92 7.99 -14.56
CA ALA A 133 -1.36 8.69 -13.36
C ALA A 133 -1.33 10.22 -13.54
N GLU A 134 -0.28 10.76 -14.15
CA GLU A 134 -0.15 12.20 -14.44
C GLU A 134 -1.25 12.71 -15.39
N LYS A 135 -1.61 11.92 -16.40
CA LYS A 135 -2.76 12.22 -17.28
C LYS A 135 -4.09 12.32 -16.54
N LYS A 136 -4.21 11.68 -15.37
CA LYS A 136 -5.39 11.74 -14.49
C LYS A 136 -5.25 12.82 -13.40
N GLY A 137 -4.25 13.69 -13.50
CA GLY A 137 -3.99 14.78 -12.56
C GLY A 137 -3.31 14.35 -11.26
N LEU A 138 -2.79 13.12 -11.17
CA LEU A 138 -2.03 12.66 -10.01
C LEU A 138 -0.56 13.06 -10.11
N LYS A 139 0.01 13.48 -8.98
CA LYS A 139 1.47 13.59 -8.83
C LYS A 139 2.03 12.21 -8.49
N ALA A 140 2.70 11.60 -9.45
CA ALA A 140 3.32 10.28 -9.32
C ALA A 140 4.84 10.36 -9.51
N VAL A 141 5.59 9.57 -8.73
CA VAL A 141 7.06 9.54 -8.79
C VAL A 141 7.52 8.09 -9.01
N MET A 142 8.52 7.90 -9.87
CA MET A 142 9.19 6.63 -10.08
C MET A 142 10.48 6.59 -9.25
N VAL A 143 10.67 5.53 -8.47
CA VAL A 143 11.84 5.31 -7.63
C VAL A 143 12.48 3.98 -7.97
N ASN A 144 13.51 4.03 -8.81
CA ASN A 144 14.35 2.89 -9.16
C ASN A 144 15.82 3.32 -9.12
N GLU A 145 16.73 2.39 -9.41
CA GLU A 145 18.17 2.62 -9.41
C GLU A 145 18.60 3.78 -10.33
N ASP A 146 17.83 4.05 -11.40
CA ASP A 146 18.13 5.07 -12.40
C ASP A 146 17.61 6.46 -12.00
N THR A 147 16.61 6.52 -11.10
CA THR A 147 15.94 7.78 -10.70
C THR A 147 16.12 8.15 -9.24
N VAL A 148 16.63 7.25 -8.40
CA VAL A 148 16.75 7.51 -6.97
C VAL A 148 17.70 8.68 -6.69
N CYS A 149 17.22 9.65 -5.91
CA CYS A 149 18.03 10.75 -5.41
C CYS A 149 17.50 11.22 -4.02
N PRO A 150 18.31 11.91 -3.21
CA PRO A 150 17.91 12.38 -1.87
C PRO A 150 16.67 13.29 -1.85
N GLU A 151 16.42 14.03 -2.93
CA GLU A 151 15.31 14.96 -3.08
C GLU A 151 13.96 14.24 -3.13
N ILE A 152 13.92 13.00 -3.64
CA ILE A 152 12.70 12.17 -3.67
C ILE A 152 12.20 11.91 -2.25
N TRP A 153 13.09 11.53 -1.34
CA TRP A 153 12.75 11.25 0.06
C TRP A 153 12.36 12.52 0.81
N THR A 154 13.04 13.61 0.52
CA THR A 154 12.67 14.94 1.06
C THR A 154 11.27 15.34 0.59
N GLY A 155 10.99 15.18 -0.70
CA GLY A 155 9.68 15.46 -1.28
C GLY A 155 8.59 14.54 -0.76
N LEU A 156 8.91 13.26 -0.50
CA LEU A 156 7.97 12.30 0.11
C LEU A 156 7.53 12.77 1.50
N ARG A 157 8.48 13.19 2.34
CA ARG A 157 8.18 13.73 3.68
C ARG A 157 7.44 15.06 3.65
N GLN A 158 7.66 15.85 2.60
CA GLN A 158 6.96 17.12 2.38
C GLN A 158 5.59 16.95 1.69
N GLY A 159 5.22 15.73 1.28
CA GLY A 159 3.96 15.46 0.59
C GLY A 159 3.89 16.02 -0.83
N HIS A 160 5.02 16.10 -1.54
CA HIS A 160 5.08 16.60 -2.92
C HIS A 160 4.33 15.73 -3.92
N ALA A 161 4.30 14.41 -3.69
CA ALA A 161 3.52 13.45 -4.45
C ALA A 161 2.78 12.50 -3.51
N ASN A 162 1.72 11.87 -4.01
CA ASN A 162 0.87 10.97 -3.24
C ASN A 162 0.91 9.53 -3.78
N LEU A 163 1.61 9.31 -4.89
CA LEU A 163 1.77 8.01 -5.53
C LEU A 163 3.24 7.78 -5.90
N TYR A 164 3.83 6.71 -5.41
CA TYR A 164 5.21 6.34 -5.71
C TYR A 164 5.24 4.92 -6.27
N TYR A 165 5.81 4.77 -7.45
CA TYR A 165 6.12 3.48 -8.05
C TYR A 165 7.57 3.14 -7.71
N VAL A 166 7.79 2.05 -6.99
CA VAL A 166 9.10 1.71 -6.42
C VAL A 166 9.51 0.32 -6.90
N SER A 167 10.77 0.18 -7.34
CA SER A 167 11.29 -1.13 -7.70
C SER A 167 11.47 -2.01 -6.45
N PRO A 168 11.39 -3.35 -6.54
CA PRO A 168 11.57 -4.24 -5.40
C PRO A 168 12.93 -4.05 -4.71
N GLU A 169 13.99 -3.85 -5.49
CA GLU A 169 15.36 -3.64 -5.02
C GLU A 169 15.43 -2.35 -4.20
N MET A 170 14.82 -1.28 -4.69
CA MET A 170 14.72 -0.02 -3.96
C MET A 170 13.91 -0.16 -2.68
N ALA A 171 12.79 -0.88 -2.70
CA ALA A 171 11.95 -1.09 -1.51
C ALA A 171 12.69 -1.83 -0.37
N LEU A 172 13.66 -2.69 -0.72
CA LEU A 172 14.47 -3.47 0.22
C LEU A 172 15.78 -2.77 0.62
N SER A 173 16.17 -1.71 -0.08
CA SER A 173 17.41 -0.99 0.19
C SER A 173 17.41 -0.28 1.55
N SER A 174 18.58 -0.24 2.21
CA SER A 174 18.80 0.45 3.49
C SER A 174 18.44 1.93 3.44
N SER A 175 18.65 2.58 2.29
CA SER A 175 18.29 3.97 2.02
C SER A 175 16.78 4.22 2.04
N SER A 176 15.98 3.26 1.61
CA SER A 176 14.52 3.35 1.69
C SER A 176 14.03 3.16 3.12
N VAL A 177 14.55 2.18 3.85
CA VAL A 177 14.12 1.91 5.23
C VAL A 177 14.35 3.10 6.17
N GLN A 178 15.36 3.95 5.91
CA GLN A 178 15.60 5.19 6.65
C GLN A 178 14.91 6.43 6.05
N GLY A 179 14.48 6.33 4.79
CA GLY A 179 13.92 7.43 4.01
C GLY A 179 12.45 7.74 4.31
N TRP A 180 11.68 6.72 4.69
CA TRP A 180 10.21 6.76 4.70
C TRP A 180 9.63 7.27 6.01
#